data_AF-A0A2R2MMD4-F1
#
_entry.id   AF-A0A2R2MMD4-F1
#
_cell.length_a   1.000
_cell.length_b   1.000
_cell.length_c   1.000
_cell.angle_alpha   90.00
_cell.angle_beta   90.00
_cell.angle_gamma   90.00
#
_symmetry.space_group_name_H-M   'P 1'
#
loop_
_entity.id
_entity.type
_entity.pdbx_description
1 polymer ?
#
loop_
_entity_poly.entity_id
_entity_poly.type
_entity_poly.pdbx_seq_one_letter_code
_entity_poly.pdbx_strand_id
1 'polypeptide(L)'
;MDVFRLQLTVLLLLGGHMVSGVTVQECRRRPADLVFLLDGSGSIEPQDFTKAKSFVSDIIRKFEISSRAVHVGLIRFDSEAVVLIRLNEFRSAAQLLQKISQMKNFGGKTNTGSALQLAGTVLTDHRFGARDNVEKIVIVLTDGRSNKGVDVGVAAMSLKSKGVAPVIAVGVGGKINRAELQLIASS
;
A
#
# COMPACT_ATOMS: atom_id res chain seq x y z
N MET A 1 -18.01 -1.26 -7.80
CA MET A 1 -17.52 -1.03 -6.44
C MET A 1 -17.90 -2.26 -5.65
N ASP A 2 -16.95 -3.18 -5.46
CA ASP A 2 -16.96 -4.17 -4.37
C ASP A 2 -15.63 -4.91 -4.44
N VAL A 3 -14.67 -4.44 -3.64
CA VAL A 3 -13.35 -5.04 -3.44
C VAL A 3 -13.20 -5.20 -1.93
N PHE A 4 -12.83 -6.41 -1.48
CA PHE A 4 -12.64 -6.82 -0.09
C PHE A 4 -13.91 -7.03 0.76
N ARG A 5 -14.56 -8.18 0.60
CA ARG A 5 -15.27 -8.85 1.72
C ARG A 5 -14.55 -10.15 2.07
N LEU A 6 -13.92 -10.17 3.25
CA LEU A 6 -13.41 -11.38 3.88
C LEU A 6 -14.62 -12.11 4.50
N GLN A 7 -15.19 -13.10 3.83
CA GLN A 7 -16.23 -13.95 4.45
C GLN A 7 -15.65 -15.31 4.82
N LEU A 8 -15.36 -15.45 6.11
CA LEU A 8 -15.17 -16.73 6.79
C LEU A 8 -16.55 -17.42 6.86
N THR A 9 -16.78 -18.43 6.02
CA THR A 9 -18.00 -19.26 6.11
C THR A 9 -17.61 -20.66 6.55
N VAL A 10 -17.70 -20.91 7.86
CA VAL A 10 -17.64 -22.26 8.41
C VAL A 10 -19.06 -22.77 8.62
N LEU A 11 -19.36 -23.80 7.84
CA LEU A 11 -20.49 -24.74 7.84
C LEU A 11 -21.40 -24.77 9.09
N LEU A 12 -22.67 -24.41 8.92
CA LEU A 12 -23.78 -24.89 9.77
C LEU A 12 -24.60 -25.90 8.96
N LEU A 13 -24.41 -27.19 9.25
CA LEU A 13 -25.31 -28.25 8.79
C LEU A 13 -26.51 -28.30 9.73
N LEU A 14 -27.68 -27.90 9.25
CA LEU A 14 -28.97 -28.45 9.70
C LEU A 14 -29.92 -28.52 8.52
N GLY A 15 -30.19 -29.74 8.03
CA GLY A 15 -31.35 -30.04 7.18
C GLY A 15 -31.07 -30.24 5.67
N GLY A 16 -30.66 -31.45 5.28
CA GLY A 16 -31.28 -32.21 4.18
C GLY A 16 -31.21 -31.74 2.72
N HIS A 17 -30.65 -30.58 2.36
CA HIS A 17 -30.59 -30.15 0.96
C HIS A 17 -29.16 -29.84 0.49
N MET A 18 -28.68 -30.61 -0.50
CA MET A 18 -27.51 -30.25 -1.30
C MET A 18 -27.82 -28.96 -2.06
N VAL A 19 -27.22 -27.84 -1.64
CA VAL A 19 -27.10 -26.66 -2.49
C VAL A 19 -26.01 -26.97 -3.51
N SER A 20 -26.43 -27.38 -4.71
CA SER A 20 -25.53 -27.46 -5.85
C SER A 20 -25.11 -26.05 -6.24
N GLY A 21 -23.81 -25.77 -6.20
CA GLY A 21 -23.25 -24.53 -6.74
C GLY A 21 -23.06 -23.38 -5.74
N VAL A 22 -22.32 -23.61 -4.65
CA VAL A 22 -21.44 -22.53 -4.18
C VAL A 22 -20.30 -22.47 -5.19
N THR A 23 -20.41 -21.61 -6.20
CA THR A 23 -19.20 -21.16 -6.89
C THR A 23 -18.34 -20.50 -5.83
N VAL A 24 -17.26 -21.17 -5.44
CA VAL A 24 -16.11 -20.48 -4.87
C VAL A 24 -15.76 -19.46 -5.94
N GLN A 25 -16.17 -18.22 -5.74
CA GLN A 25 -15.59 -17.13 -6.50
C GLN A 25 -14.13 -17.20 -6.12
N GLU A 26 -13.31 -17.84 -6.97
CA GLU A 26 -11.89 -17.60 -6.96
C GLU A 26 -11.79 -16.09 -6.82
N CYS A 27 -11.25 -15.63 -5.70
CA CYS A 27 -10.71 -14.28 -5.64
C CYS A 27 -9.66 -14.28 -6.74
N ARG A 28 -10.08 -14.01 -7.98
CA ARG A 28 -9.19 -13.89 -9.12
C ARG A 28 -8.21 -12.86 -8.64
N ARG A 29 -6.98 -13.28 -8.35
CA ARG A 29 -5.88 -12.40 -7.97
C ARG A 29 -5.64 -11.55 -9.20
N ARG A 30 -6.38 -10.45 -9.30
CA ARG A 30 -6.29 -9.54 -10.43
C ARG A 30 -4.87 -8.98 -10.41
N PRO A 31 -4.21 -8.87 -11.58
CA PRO A 31 -2.94 -8.16 -11.65
C PRO A 31 -3.13 -6.76 -11.04
N ALA A 32 -2.16 -6.33 -10.25
CA ALA A 32 -2.22 -5.06 -9.53
C ALA A 32 -0.83 -4.42 -9.43
N ASP A 33 -0.80 -3.10 -9.51
CA ASP A 33 0.33 -2.28 -9.16
C ASP A 33 0.10 -1.75 -7.74
N LEU A 34 0.94 -2.21 -6.81
CA LEU A 34 0.87 -1.88 -5.39
C LEU A 34 2.04 -1.00 -5.01
N VAL A 35 1.78 0.21 -4.51
CA VAL A 35 2.81 1.12 -3.99
C VAL A 35 2.69 1.26 -2.49
N PHE A 36 3.76 0.96 -1.78
CA PHE A 36 3.89 1.27 -0.35
C PHE A 36 4.49 2.66 -0.16
N LEU A 37 3.88 3.49 0.69
CA LEU A 37 4.46 4.73 1.20
C LEU A 37 4.91 4.50 2.63
N LEU A 38 6.21 4.51 2.86
CA LEU A 38 6.82 4.22 4.16
C LEU A 38 7.34 5.51 4.79
N ASP A 39 6.73 5.92 5.90
CA ASP A 39 7.16 7.07 6.67
C ASP A 39 8.47 6.75 7.41
N GLY A 40 9.52 7.50 7.06
CA GLY A 40 10.83 7.47 7.70
C GLY A 40 11.18 8.81 8.35
N SER A 41 10.18 9.57 8.79
CA SER A 41 10.37 10.84 9.46
C SER A 41 10.87 10.67 10.90
N GLY A 42 11.29 11.77 11.52
CA GLY A 42 11.87 11.78 12.87
C GLY A 42 10.88 11.45 13.99
N SER A 43 9.57 11.47 13.73
CA SER A 43 8.55 11.02 14.69
C SER A 43 8.43 9.49 14.76
N ILE A 44 8.88 8.78 13.73
CA ILE A 44 8.88 7.32 13.68
C ILE A 44 10.12 6.78 14.40
N GLU A 45 9.91 6.11 15.53
CA GLU A 45 10.99 5.46 16.25
C GLU A 45 11.58 4.28 15.45
N PRO A 46 12.89 3.96 15.59
CA PRO A 46 13.52 2.87 14.84
C PRO A 46 12.83 1.50 14.99
N GLN A 47 12.29 1.23 16.17
CA GLN A 47 11.52 0.01 16.46
C GLN A 47 10.18 -0.02 15.70
N ASP A 48 9.50 1.11 15.57
CA ASP A 48 8.24 1.21 14.84
C ASP A 48 8.47 1.21 13.33
N PHE A 49 9.57 1.80 12.85
CA PHE A 49 10.00 1.63 11.46
C PHE A 49 10.28 0.15 11.13
N THR A 50 10.89 -0.58 12.05
CA THR A 50 11.12 -2.02 11.89
C THR A 50 9.80 -2.79 11.80
N LYS A 51 8.81 -2.47 12.65
CA LYS A 51 7.46 -3.05 12.54
C LYS A 51 6.78 -2.70 11.22
N ALA A 52 6.92 -1.47 10.73
CA ALA A 52 6.39 -1.05 9.45
C ALA A 52 7.01 -1.87 8.29
N LYS A 53 8.32 -2.08 8.28
CA LYS A 53 8.98 -2.98 7.31
C LYS A 53 8.48 -4.42 7.40
N SER A 54 8.27 -4.94 8.61
CA SER A 54 7.72 -6.28 8.81
C SER A 54 6.30 -6.38 8.25
N PHE A 55 5.44 -5.39 8.50
CA PHE A 55 4.10 -5.33 7.93
C PHE A 55 4.14 -5.38 6.39
N VAL A 56 4.97 -4.54 5.77
CA VAL A 56 5.13 -4.54 4.29
C VAL A 56 5.58 -5.92 3.81
N SER A 57 6.52 -6.54 4.52
CA SER A 57 7.03 -7.87 4.19
C SER A 57 5.94 -8.95 4.28
N ASP A 58 5.10 -8.91 5.31
CA ASP A 58 4.01 -9.85 5.52
C ASP A 58 2.92 -9.71 4.45
N ILE A 59 2.64 -8.48 4.00
CA ILE A 59 1.72 -8.24 2.88
C ILE A 59 2.31 -8.79 1.57
N ILE A 60 3.58 -8.51 1.27
CA ILE A 60 4.25 -9.01 0.06
C ILE A 60 4.21 -10.54 -0.02
N ARG A 61 4.39 -11.24 1.11
CA ARG A 61 4.33 -12.71 1.17
C ARG A 61 2.96 -13.30 0.80
N LYS A 62 1.89 -12.50 0.85
CA LYS A 62 0.53 -12.93 0.49
C LYS A 62 0.25 -12.80 -1.01
N PHE A 63 1.10 -12.11 -1.75
CA PHE A 63 0.92 -11.87 -3.18
C PHE A 63 1.88 -12.71 -4.02
N GLU A 64 1.42 -13.08 -5.21
CA GLU A 64 2.31 -13.56 -6.25
C GLU A 64 2.98 -12.35 -6.92
N ILE A 65 4.28 -12.17 -6.66
CA ILE A 65 5.09 -11.13 -7.29
C ILE A 65 5.70 -11.72 -8.56
N SER A 66 5.20 -11.34 -9.72
CA SER A 66 5.64 -11.85 -11.02
C SER A 66 5.34 -10.86 -12.14
N SER A 67 5.81 -11.11 -13.36
CA SER A 67 5.57 -10.21 -14.50
C SER A 67 4.09 -10.08 -14.86
N ARG A 68 3.28 -11.10 -14.56
CA ARG A 68 1.85 -11.17 -14.92
C ARG A 68 0.90 -10.95 -13.74
N ALA A 69 1.40 -10.96 -12.50
CA ALA A 69 0.60 -10.78 -11.30
C ALA A 69 0.83 -9.39 -10.66
N VAL A 70 1.28 -9.34 -9.41
CA VAL A 70 1.46 -8.09 -8.65
C VAL A 70 2.84 -7.48 -8.90
N HIS A 71 2.88 -6.19 -9.22
CA HIS A 71 4.11 -5.40 -9.27
C HIS A 71 4.13 -4.49 -8.03
N VAL A 72 5.29 -4.38 -7.37
CA VAL A 72 5.40 -3.64 -6.11
C VAL A 72 6.38 -2.50 -6.28
N GLY A 73 5.91 -1.30 -5.98
CA GLY A 73 6.71 -0.09 -5.81
C GLY A 73 6.81 0.28 -4.34
N LEU A 74 7.86 1.01 -3.99
CA LEU A 74 8.04 1.50 -2.64
C LEU A 74 8.63 2.91 -2.68
N ILE A 75 7.93 3.83 -2.03
CA ILE A 75 8.36 5.20 -1.78
C ILE A 75 8.64 5.32 -0.29
N ARG A 76 9.81 5.84 0.07
CA ARG A 76 10.05 6.33 1.43
C ARG A 76 9.83 7.82 1.45
N PHE A 77 9.28 8.32 2.55
CA PHE A 77 9.13 9.75 2.72
C PHE A 77 9.46 10.23 4.13
N ASP A 78 9.95 11.46 4.20
CA ASP A 78 10.24 12.24 5.39
C ASP A 78 10.15 13.72 5.02
N SER A 79 11.24 14.48 5.07
CA SER A 79 11.36 15.82 4.52
C SER A 79 11.18 15.84 3.00
N GLU A 80 11.45 14.73 2.34
CA GLU A 80 11.32 14.51 0.89
C GLU A 80 10.64 13.17 0.63
N ALA A 81 10.13 12.95 -0.60
CA ALA A 81 9.57 11.68 -1.04
C ALA A 81 10.46 11.09 -2.14
N VAL A 82 10.90 9.84 -1.97
CA VAL A 82 11.87 9.19 -2.86
C VAL A 82 11.39 7.80 -3.25
N VAL A 83 11.37 7.51 -4.55
CA VAL A 83 11.13 6.16 -5.07
C VAL A 83 12.35 5.30 -4.80
N LEU A 84 12.21 4.31 -3.92
CA LEU A 84 13.28 3.36 -3.59
C LEU A 84 13.19 2.07 -4.38
N ILE A 85 11.98 1.74 -4.84
CA ILE A 85 11.70 0.57 -5.66
C ILE A 85 10.67 0.97 -6.72
N ARG A 86 11.02 0.77 -8.00
CA ARG A 86 10.08 0.96 -9.12
C ARG A 86 9.22 -0.30 -9.32
N LEU A 87 8.02 -0.15 -9.87
CA LEU A 87 7.09 -1.27 -10.12
C LEU A 87 7.74 -2.33 -11.03
N ASN A 88 8.55 -1.89 -11.98
CA ASN A 88 9.22 -2.80 -12.90
C ASN A 88 10.54 -3.40 -12.39
N GLU A 89 10.97 -3.12 -11.15
CA GLU A 89 12.32 -3.46 -10.67
C GLU A 89 12.45 -4.93 -10.23
N PHE A 90 11.46 -5.46 -9.51
CA PHE A 90 11.52 -6.83 -8.98
C PHE A 90 10.40 -7.72 -9.53
N ARG A 91 10.73 -8.99 -9.76
CA ARG A 91 9.81 -10.06 -10.18
C ARG A 91 9.84 -11.28 -9.25
N SER A 92 10.45 -11.11 -8.08
CA SER A 92 10.61 -12.14 -7.07
C SER A 92 10.35 -11.53 -5.69
N ALA A 93 9.43 -12.14 -4.95
CA ALA A 93 9.17 -11.74 -3.57
C ALA A 93 10.44 -11.85 -2.71
N ALA A 94 11.29 -12.86 -2.93
CA ALA A 94 12.51 -13.04 -2.14
C ALA A 94 13.50 -11.87 -2.30
N GLN A 95 13.76 -11.44 -3.54
CA GLN A 95 14.66 -10.30 -3.81
C GLN A 95 14.08 -8.99 -3.28
N LEU A 96 12.77 -8.78 -3.47
CA LEU A 96 12.07 -7.62 -2.95
C LEU A 96 12.14 -7.54 -1.41
N LEU A 97 11.90 -8.66 -0.72
CA LEU A 97 12.00 -8.74 0.74
C LEU A 97 13.42 -8.49 1.25
N GLN A 98 14.44 -8.97 0.52
CA GLN A 98 15.84 -8.67 0.85
C GLN A 98 16.14 -7.16 0.70
N LYS A 99 15.63 -6.51 -0.35
CA LYS A 99 15.78 -5.06 -0.53
C LYS A 99 15.13 -4.28 0.61
N ILE A 100 13.93 -4.70 1.04
CA ILE A 100 13.19 -4.05 2.13
C ILE A 100 13.89 -4.21 3.47
N SER A 101 14.44 -5.39 3.78
CA SER A 101 15.09 -5.62 5.08
C SER A 101 16.27 -4.67 5.34
N GLN A 102 17.00 -4.30 4.28
CA GLN A 102 18.17 -3.42 4.31
C GLN A 102 17.85 -1.93 4.45
N MET A 103 16.57 -1.54 4.37
CA MET A 103 16.18 -0.14 4.47
C MET A 103 16.42 0.41 5.87
N LYS A 104 16.93 1.65 5.93
CA LYS A 104 17.19 2.39 7.16
C LYS A 104 16.16 3.49 7.33
N ASN A 105 15.94 3.90 8.58
CA ASN A 105 15.22 5.14 8.88
C ASN A 105 16.19 6.32 8.70
N PHE A 106 15.72 7.45 8.20
CA PHE A 106 16.53 8.62 7.86
C PHE A 106 16.17 9.86 8.69
N GLY A 107 14.98 9.89 9.30
CA GLY A 107 14.51 11.01 10.11
C GLY A 107 14.12 12.24 9.29
N GLY A 108 13.81 13.34 9.98
CA GLY A 108 13.42 14.61 9.37
C GLY A 108 11.95 14.97 9.56
N LYS A 109 11.44 15.86 8.70
CA LYS A 109 10.04 16.30 8.67
C LYS A 109 9.13 15.21 8.09
N THR A 110 7.82 15.48 7.99
CA THR A 110 6.82 14.52 7.52
C THR A 110 6.04 15.12 6.34
N ASN A 111 6.40 14.72 5.11
CA ASN A 111 5.84 15.23 3.86
C ASN A 111 4.95 14.18 3.16
N THR A 112 3.84 13.84 3.82
CA THR A 112 2.87 12.84 3.34
C THR A 112 2.21 13.26 2.02
N GLY A 113 1.90 14.55 1.86
CA GLY A 113 1.28 15.06 0.63
C GLY A 113 2.14 14.86 -0.61
N SER A 114 3.44 15.15 -0.55
CA SER A 114 4.34 14.86 -1.68
C SER A 114 4.51 13.36 -1.94
N ALA A 115 4.49 12.52 -0.90
CA ALA A 115 4.54 11.07 -1.07
C ALA A 115 3.32 10.53 -1.83
N LEU A 116 2.12 11.04 -1.51
CA LEU A 116 0.87 10.70 -2.22
C LEU A 116 0.92 11.15 -3.68
N GLN A 117 1.38 12.37 -3.96
CA GLN A 117 1.53 12.85 -5.34
C GLN A 117 2.50 11.97 -6.15
N LEU A 118 3.65 11.63 -5.56
CA LEU A 118 4.65 10.78 -6.17
C LEU A 118 4.11 9.37 -6.42
N ALA A 119 3.32 8.82 -5.50
CA ALA A 119 2.63 7.54 -5.69
C ALA A 119 1.74 7.57 -6.93
N GLY A 120 1.00 8.66 -7.12
CA GLY A 120 0.16 8.84 -8.30
C GLY A 120 0.99 8.82 -9.58
N THR A 121 2.13 9.51 -9.60
CA THR A 121 3.06 9.47 -10.74
C THR A 121 3.59 8.06 -10.98
N VAL A 122 4.07 7.36 -9.94
CA VAL A 122 4.57 5.98 -10.05
C VAL A 122 3.52 5.03 -10.60
N LEU A 123 2.24 5.22 -10.25
CA LEU A 123 1.12 4.38 -10.67
C LEU A 123 0.50 4.76 -12.04
N THR A 124 0.93 5.86 -12.66
CA THR A 124 0.40 6.29 -13.97
C THR A 124 1.46 6.41 -15.05
N ASP A 125 2.74 6.49 -14.69
CA ASP A 125 3.82 6.71 -15.64
C ASP A 125 4.59 5.41 -15.91
N HIS A 126 4.59 4.99 -17.18
CA HIS A 126 5.20 3.74 -17.64
C HIS A 126 6.71 3.70 -17.41
N ARG A 127 7.38 4.86 -17.24
CA ARG A 127 8.82 4.93 -16.88
C ARG A 127 9.11 4.33 -15.51
N PHE A 128 8.11 4.28 -14.62
CA PHE A 128 8.19 3.60 -13.32
C PHE A 128 7.68 2.16 -13.36
N GLY A 129 7.21 1.68 -14.51
CA GLY A 129 6.65 0.34 -14.68
C GLY A 129 5.14 0.23 -14.48
N ALA A 130 4.42 1.36 -14.43
CA ALA A 130 2.96 1.37 -14.32
C ALA A 130 2.29 0.63 -15.49
N ARG A 131 1.20 -0.06 -15.20
CA ARG A 131 0.34 -0.73 -16.18
C ARG A 131 -1.04 -0.06 -16.20
N ASP A 132 -1.61 0.10 -17.39
CA ASP A 132 -2.89 0.83 -17.54
C ASP A 132 -4.10 0.01 -17.08
N ASN A 133 -4.12 -1.29 -17.35
CA ASN A 133 -5.29 -2.16 -17.17
C ASN A 133 -5.19 -3.08 -15.94
N VAL A 134 -4.62 -2.57 -14.85
CA VAL A 134 -4.46 -3.30 -13.58
C VAL A 134 -4.99 -2.47 -12.42
N GLU A 135 -5.28 -3.12 -11.29
CA GLU A 135 -5.68 -2.40 -10.08
C GLU A 135 -4.51 -1.57 -9.54
N LYS A 136 -4.77 -0.34 -9.10
CA LYS A 136 -3.76 0.61 -8.62
C LYS A 136 -3.97 0.88 -7.15
N ILE A 137 -3.11 0.32 -6.32
CA ILE A 137 -3.30 0.25 -4.87
C ILE A 137 -2.18 1.06 -4.19
N VAL A 138 -2.56 1.85 -3.18
CA VAL A 138 -1.61 2.53 -2.31
C VAL A 138 -1.82 2.08 -0.87
N ILE A 139 -0.73 1.72 -0.19
CA ILE A 139 -0.74 1.47 1.25
C ILE A 139 0.24 2.45 1.91
N VAL A 140 -0.27 3.31 2.76
CA VAL A 140 0.49 4.33 3.50
C VAL A 140 0.74 3.86 4.91
N LEU A 141 1.98 3.87 5.37
CA LEU A 141 2.39 3.54 6.73
C LEU A 141 2.98 4.80 7.37
N THR A 142 2.28 5.39 8.32
CA THR A 142 2.66 6.69 8.94
C THR A 142 2.05 6.82 10.33
N ASP A 143 2.65 7.63 11.21
CA ASP A 143 2.00 8.11 12.44
C ASP A 143 1.09 9.34 12.18
N GLY A 144 1.01 9.80 10.93
CA GLY A 144 0.33 11.01 10.51
C GLY A 144 1.10 12.26 10.94
N ARG A 145 0.44 13.42 10.93
CA ARG A 145 1.04 14.73 11.30
C ARG A 145 1.97 15.27 10.23
N SER A 146 1.53 15.21 8.97
CA SER A 146 2.24 15.90 7.91
C SER A 146 2.42 17.38 8.27
N ASN A 147 3.66 17.85 8.18
CA ASN A 147 4.08 19.16 8.66
C ASN A 147 4.94 19.92 7.64
N LYS A 148 4.95 19.42 6.40
CA LYS A 148 5.65 20.00 5.26
C LYS A 148 4.95 19.59 3.97
N GLY A 149 5.02 20.48 2.98
CA GLY A 149 4.68 20.16 1.59
C GLY A 149 3.20 20.40 1.29
N VAL A 150 2.66 19.56 0.43
CA VAL A 150 1.28 19.69 -0.08
C VAL A 150 0.29 19.23 0.97
N ASP A 151 -0.88 19.88 1.02
CA ASP A 151 -1.98 19.43 1.84
C ASP A 151 -2.34 17.95 1.56
N VAL A 152 -2.50 17.17 2.63
CA VAL A 152 -2.71 15.73 2.55
C VAL A 152 -4.05 15.39 1.89
N GLY A 153 -5.11 16.16 2.19
CA GLY A 153 -6.43 15.98 1.60
C GLY A 153 -6.43 16.26 0.10
N VAL A 154 -5.78 17.35 -0.32
CA VAL A 154 -5.60 17.69 -1.74
C VAL A 154 -4.84 16.59 -2.48
N ALA A 155 -3.75 16.09 -1.91
CA ALA A 155 -2.96 15.02 -2.52
C ALA A 155 -3.74 13.70 -2.60
N ALA A 156 -4.50 13.34 -1.56
CA ALA A 156 -5.36 12.15 -1.55
C ALA A 156 -6.50 12.25 -2.58
N MET A 157 -7.12 13.43 -2.73
CA MET A 157 -8.11 13.66 -3.78
C MET A 157 -7.50 13.53 -5.18
N SER A 158 -6.29 14.04 -5.39
CA SER A 158 -5.58 13.90 -6.67
C SER A 158 -5.23 12.45 -7.01
N LEU A 159 -4.92 11.61 -6.02
CA LEU A 159 -4.76 10.16 -6.25
C LEU A 159 -6.06 9.53 -6.74
N LYS A 160 -7.17 9.82 -6.05
CA LYS A 160 -8.49 9.29 -6.42
C LYS A 160 -8.88 9.71 -7.83
N SER A 161 -8.64 10.98 -8.22
CA SER A 161 -8.94 11.46 -9.58
C SER A 161 -8.09 10.81 -10.67
N LYS A 162 -6.94 10.21 -10.32
CA LYS A 162 -6.09 9.42 -11.23
C LYS A 162 -6.51 7.94 -11.32
N GLY A 163 -7.63 7.56 -10.72
CA GLY A 163 -8.12 6.18 -10.70
C GLY A 163 -7.33 5.26 -9.76
N VAL A 164 -6.60 5.83 -8.79
CA VAL A 164 -5.88 5.05 -7.77
C VAL A 164 -6.84 4.73 -6.63
N ALA A 165 -7.19 3.44 -6.50
CA ALA A 165 -8.02 2.91 -5.42
C ALA A 165 -7.83 1.39 -5.27
N PRO A 166 -7.79 0.85 -4.04
CA PRO A 166 -7.93 1.57 -2.78
C PRO A 166 -6.64 2.28 -2.33
N VAL A 167 -6.81 3.34 -1.55
CA VAL A 167 -5.78 3.99 -0.74
C VAL A 167 -6.03 3.59 0.72
N ILE A 168 -5.11 2.82 1.29
CA ILE A 168 -5.20 2.29 2.65
C ILE A 168 -4.19 3.02 3.52
N ALA A 169 -4.61 3.50 4.69
CA ALA A 169 -3.73 4.13 5.67
C ALA A 169 -3.57 3.23 6.91
N VAL A 170 -2.33 2.96 7.29
CA VAL A 170 -1.94 2.12 8.43
C VAL A 170 -1.16 2.97 9.42
N GLY A 171 -1.67 3.06 10.64
CA GLY A 171 -1.03 3.80 11.73
C GLY A 171 0.23 3.10 12.23
N VAL A 172 1.32 3.85 12.37
CA VAL A 172 2.60 3.37 12.90
C VAL A 172 2.90 4.06 14.24
N GLY A 173 3.35 3.31 15.24
CA GLY A 173 3.75 3.83 16.54
C GLY A 173 2.59 4.27 17.46
N GLY A 174 2.94 4.96 18.55
CA GLY A 174 2.00 5.30 19.63
C GLY A 174 1.25 6.62 19.51
N LYS A 175 1.67 7.53 18.61
CA LYS A 175 1.19 8.93 18.54
C LYS A 175 0.40 9.24 17.26
N ILE A 176 -0.41 8.28 16.82
CA ILE A 176 -1.11 8.32 15.53
C ILE A 176 -2.14 9.46 15.44
N ASN A 177 -2.06 10.29 14.39
CA ASN A 177 -3.11 11.24 14.03
C ASN A 177 -4.19 10.57 13.17
N ARG A 178 -5.20 9.99 13.82
CA ARG A 178 -6.29 9.26 13.13
C ARG A 178 -7.08 10.11 12.14
N ALA A 179 -7.28 11.40 12.42
CA ALA A 179 -8.02 12.28 11.51
C ALA A 179 -7.30 12.44 10.17
N GLU A 180 -5.96 12.60 10.20
CA GLU A 180 -5.17 12.68 8.97
C GLU A 180 -5.19 11.34 8.20
N LEU A 181 -5.09 10.20 8.89
CA LEU A 181 -5.18 8.89 8.24
C LEU A 181 -6.54 8.68 7.55
N GLN A 182 -7.63 9.17 8.15
CA GLN A 182 -8.96 9.12 7.54
C GLN A 182 -9.07 9.99 6.29
N LEU A 183 -8.36 11.13 6.23
CA LEU A 183 -8.28 11.95 5.03
C LEU A 183 -7.52 11.25 3.89
N ILE A 184 -6.48 10.50 4.23
CA ILE A 184 -5.68 9.73 3.26
C ILE A 184 -6.50 8.57 2.68
N ALA A 185 -7.19 7.83 3.55
CA ALA A 185 -7.88 6.60 3.15
C ALA A 185 -9.00 6.86 2.12
N SER A 186 -9.19 5.91 1.21
CA SER A 186 -10.34 5.86 0.32
C SER A 186 -11.27 4.73 0.74
N SER A 187 -12.57 5.02 0.78
CA SER A 187 -13.63 4.00 0.87
C SER A 187 -13.76 3.21 -0.41
#